data_AF-A0A0D0HY43-F1
#
_entry.id   AF-A0A0D0HY43-F1
#
_cell.length_a   1.000
_cell.length_b   1.000
_cell.length_c   1.000
_cell.angle_alpha   90.00
_cell.angle_beta   90.00
_cell.angle_gamma   90.00
#
_symmetry.space_group_name_H-M   'P 1'
#
loop_
_entity.id
_entity.type
_entity.pdbx_description
1 polymer ?
#
loop_
_entity_poly.entity_id
_entity_poly.type
_entity_poly.pdbx_seq_one_letter_code
_entity_poly.pdbx_strand_id
1 'polypeptide(L)'
;MAVDHNRLFKKLITTFFEEFLLLFFPHVHEHIDFQHVSFLSEELFTDVTAGEKYRVDLLVETKLKGEDSLIIVHIENQSYVQPSFPERMFGCVPVTPRRLSKFDRDRESLDGSLFFHFRSRNVVFTVENTQQNRKRGAYMAVDHDRLFKELITTFFEEFLLLFFPHVHEHIDFQHVSFLSEELFTDVTVGEKYRVDLLVETKLKGGDSLIIVHIENQSYVQPSFPERMFIYFIRLFEKYRKRMLPIAVFSHDYLRNEPSSFTLQFPFFDVLHFRFLTVELRKQNWRDYIRHDNPIAAALLSKMGYTESERVELKKQFLRMIVRMELDEAKQRLLIGFFETYVKLSDEEEQQLRNEVNEMETKEKEKVLELLISYEQKGIQKGIQKGKKEGLEEGFKQGMKHLVRNMSKKGMTPKEIATLVDLTEEEVNHLLES
;
A
#
# COMPACT_ATOMS: atom_id res chain seq x y z
N MET A 1 -41.83 34.67 7.72
CA MET A 1 -41.04 33.55 8.27
C MET A 1 -40.40 32.84 7.09
N ALA A 2 -39.07 32.70 7.06
CA ALA A 2 -38.44 31.89 6.03
C ALA A 2 -38.89 30.45 6.20
N VAL A 3 -39.44 29.84 5.15
CA VAL A 3 -39.81 28.43 5.14
C VAL A 3 -38.50 27.65 5.10
N ASP A 4 -38.29 26.78 6.10
CA ASP A 4 -37.14 25.88 6.11
C ASP A 4 -37.39 24.73 5.12
N HIS A 5 -37.09 25.01 3.85
CA HIS A 5 -37.32 24.11 2.73
C HIS A 5 -36.56 22.79 2.89
N ASN A 6 -35.36 22.80 3.48
CA ASN A 6 -34.58 21.58 3.67
C ASN A 6 -35.24 20.68 4.73
N ARG A 7 -35.69 21.25 5.86
CA ARG A 7 -36.41 20.47 6.88
C ARG A 7 -37.72 19.88 6.36
N LEU A 8 -38.47 20.62 5.55
CA LEU A 8 -39.70 20.13 4.93
C LEU A 8 -39.41 19.03 3.91
N PHE A 9 -38.37 19.17 3.10
CA PHE A 9 -37.93 18.15 2.15
C PHE A 9 -37.51 16.86 2.87
N LYS A 10 -36.64 16.94 3.88
CA LYS A 10 -36.24 15.79 4.69
C LYS A 10 -37.46 15.10 5.31
N LYS A 11 -38.42 15.87 5.84
CA LYS A 11 -39.65 15.32 6.40
C LYS A 11 -40.52 14.63 5.34
N LEU A 12 -40.60 15.19 4.13
CA LEU A 12 -41.32 14.59 3.01
C LEU A 12 -40.69 13.26 2.61
N ILE A 13 -39.38 13.25 2.36
CA ILE A 13 -38.66 12.04 1.95
C ILE A 13 -38.69 10.97 3.03
N THR A 14 -38.51 11.33 4.31
CA THR A 14 -38.58 10.36 5.41
C THR A 14 -39.99 9.78 5.60
N THR A 15 -41.05 10.51 5.24
CA THR A 15 -42.43 10.03 5.35
C THR A 15 -42.84 9.17 4.15
N PHE A 16 -42.37 9.52 2.95
CA PHE A 16 -42.80 8.90 1.68
C PHE A 16 -41.62 8.31 0.89
N PHE A 17 -40.68 7.67 1.58
CA PHE A 17 -39.45 7.20 0.96
C PHE A 17 -39.69 6.13 -0.12
N GLU A 18 -40.60 5.20 0.14
CA GLU A 18 -40.97 4.15 -0.82
C GLU A 18 -41.65 4.75 -2.05
N GLU A 19 -42.64 5.63 -1.85
CA GLU A 19 -43.34 6.30 -2.95
C GLU A 19 -42.41 7.22 -3.74
N PHE A 20 -41.47 7.86 -3.07
CA PHE A 20 -40.43 8.66 -3.71
C PHE A 20 -39.55 7.80 -4.63
N LEU A 21 -39.03 6.66 -4.14
CA LEU A 21 -38.25 5.75 -4.97
C LEU A 21 -39.10 5.16 -6.10
N LEU A 22 -40.35 4.79 -5.84
CA LEU A 22 -41.25 4.29 -6.88
C LEU A 22 -41.45 5.31 -8.01
N LEU A 23 -41.61 6.58 -7.66
CA LEU A 23 -41.89 7.66 -8.62
C LEU A 23 -40.65 8.08 -9.41
N PHE A 24 -39.51 8.27 -8.76
CA PHE A 24 -38.32 8.88 -9.38
C PHE A 24 -37.23 7.87 -9.75
N PHE A 25 -37.19 6.72 -9.08
CA PHE A 25 -36.18 5.68 -9.26
C PHE A 25 -36.81 4.28 -9.31
N PRO A 26 -37.76 4.02 -10.23
CA PRO A 26 -38.54 2.78 -10.25
C PRO A 26 -37.65 1.53 -10.33
N HIS A 27 -36.54 1.60 -11.06
CA HIS A 27 -35.56 0.52 -11.14
C HIS A 27 -34.87 0.24 -9.80
N VAL A 28 -34.59 1.27 -8.99
CA VAL A 28 -34.07 1.07 -7.62
C VAL A 28 -35.15 0.44 -6.75
N HIS A 29 -36.37 0.99 -6.79
CA HIS A 29 -37.51 0.53 -5.99
C HIS A 29 -37.79 -0.98 -6.15
N GLU A 30 -37.65 -1.51 -7.37
CA GLU A 30 -37.81 -2.94 -7.64
C GLU A 30 -36.87 -3.82 -6.79
N HIS A 31 -35.70 -3.30 -6.40
CA HIS A 31 -34.67 -4.03 -5.68
C HIS A 31 -34.56 -3.70 -4.19
N ILE A 32 -35.21 -2.66 -3.66
CA ILE A 32 -35.12 -2.28 -2.24
C ILE A 32 -36.09 -3.09 -1.37
N ASP A 33 -35.60 -3.57 -0.22
CA ASP A 33 -36.45 -4.15 0.81
C ASP A 33 -36.95 -3.06 1.78
N PHE A 34 -38.15 -2.57 1.51
CA PHE A 34 -38.81 -1.53 2.30
C PHE A 34 -39.24 -1.99 3.70
N GLN A 35 -39.20 -3.29 4.02
CA GLN A 35 -39.44 -3.78 5.38
C GLN A 35 -38.27 -3.46 6.33
N HIS A 36 -37.08 -3.25 5.78
CA HIS A 36 -35.88 -2.90 6.50
C HIS A 36 -35.43 -1.51 6.09
N VAL A 37 -36.09 -0.46 6.59
CA VAL A 37 -35.72 0.94 6.34
C VAL A 37 -35.49 1.63 7.68
N SER A 38 -34.29 2.19 7.85
CA SER A 38 -33.89 2.93 9.03
C SER A 38 -33.24 4.24 8.63
N PHE A 39 -33.83 5.36 9.04
CA PHE A 39 -33.23 6.69 8.82
C PHE A 39 -32.15 6.92 9.88
N LEU A 40 -30.91 7.07 9.43
CA LEU A 40 -29.79 7.36 10.31
C LEU A 40 -29.77 8.85 10.69
N SER A 41 -29.27 9.13 11.89
CA SER A 41 -29.06 10.52 12.34
C SER A 41 -28.01 11.20 11.46
N GLU A 42 -28.22 12.49 11.13
CA GLU A 42 -27.30 13.31 10.31
C GLU A 42 -25.82 13.06 10.68
N GLU A 43 -25.02 12.60 9.73
CA GLU A 43 -23.57 12.47 9.93
C GLU A 43 -22.86 13.77 9.55
N LEU A 44 -21.96 14.21 10.43
CA LEU A 44 -21.10 15.38 10.22
C LEU A 44 -19.75 14.91 9.68
N PHE A 45 -19.49 15.21 8.42
CA PHE A 45 -18.22 14.96 7.79
C PHE A 45 -17.31 16.17 8.02
N THR A 46 -16.05 15.91 8.29
CA THR A 46 -15.03 16.94 8.45
C THR A 46 -14.01 16.74 7.34
N ASP A 47 -13.92 17.70 6.42
CA ASP A 47 -12.79 17.77 5.50
C ASP A 47 -11.55 18.09 6.34
N VAL A 48 -10.68 17.09 6.50
CA VAL A 48 -9.53 17.17 7.41
C VAL A 48 -8.51 18.23 6.93
N THR A 49 -8.59 18.62 5.66
CA THR A 49 -7.64 19.52 5.00
C THR A 49 -8.17 20.94 4.78
N ALA A 50 -9.45 21.10 4.48
CA ALA A 50 -10.07 22.42 4.36
C ALA A 50 -10.62 22.95 5.69
N GLY A 51 -10.78 22.08 6.70
CA GLY A 51 -11.40 22.43 7.99
C GLY A 51 -12.91 22.65 7.91
N GLU A 52 -13.50 22.44 6.73
CA GLU A 52 -14.93 22.57 6.50
C GLU A 52 -15.67 21.34 7.04
N LYS A 53 -16.79 21.60 7.71
CA LYS A 53 -17.70 20.56 8.21
C LYS A 53 -18.97 20.62 7.41
N TYR A 54 -19.34 19.50 6.79
CA TYR A 54 -20.61 19.38 6.08
C TYR A 54 -21.45 18.28 6.71
N ARG A 55 -22.77 18.50 6.76
CA ARG A 55 -23.72 17.52 7.24
C ARG A 55 -24.37 16.87 6.05
N VAL A 56 -24.48 15.55 6.11
CA VAL A 56 -25.28 14.85 5.12
C VAL A 56 -26.75 15.12 5.34
N ASP A 57 -27.47 15.33 4.24
CA ASP A 57 -28.87 15.69 4.31
C ASP A 57 -29.75 14.53 4.77
N LEU A 58 -29.62 13.36 4.14
CA LEU A 58 -30.31 12.15 4.57
C LEU A 58 -29.48 10.89 4.30
N LEU A 59 -29.41 10.02 5.31
CA LEU A 59 -28.85 8.67 5.20
C LEU A 59 -29.95 7.67 5.56
N VAL A 60 -30.20 6.73 4.66
CA VAL A 60 -31.17 5.65 4.85
C VAL A 60 -30.45 4.33 4.81
N GLU A 61 -30.45 3.58 5.90
CA GLU A 61 -29.99 2.20 5.92
C GLU A 61 -31.13 1.28 5.48
N THR A 62 -30.88 0.44 4.48
CA THR A 62 -31.85 -0.55 3.99
C THR A 62 -31.16 -1.80 3.44
N LYS A 63 -31.91 -2.72 2.82
CA LYS A 63 -31.39 -3.93 2.18
C LYS A 63 -31.83 -4.02 0.73
N LEU A 64 -31.10 -4.81 -0.06
CA LEU A 64 -31.60 -5.29 -1.33
C LEU A 64 -32.50 -6.52 -1.10
N LYS A 65 -33.54 -6.67 -1.91
CA LYS A 65 -34.44 -7.83 -1.84
C LYS A 65 -33.64 -9.12 -2.07
N GLY A 66 -33.75 -10.04 -1.11
CA GLY A 66 -33.05 -11.32 -1.18
C GLY A 66 -31.58 -11.27 -0.75
N GLU A 67 -31.09 -10.12 -0.27
CA GLU A 67 -29.74 -9.99 0.29
C GLU A 67 -29.80 -9.64 1.78
N ASP A 68 -28.89 -10.23 2.56
CA ASP A 68 -28.77 -9.93 3.99
C ASP A 68 -27.87 -8.72 4.29
N SER A 69 -27.20 -8.19 3.26
CA SER A 69 -26.29 -7.04 3.36
C SER A 69 -27.06 -5.73 3.43
N LEU A 70 -26.62 -4.84 4.34
CA LEU A 70 -27.16 -3.49 4.46
C LEU A 70 -26.51 -2.56 3.43
N ILE A 71 -27.33 -1.73 2.81
CA ILE A 71 -26.94 -0.63 1.94
C ILE A 71 -27.31 0.70 2.60
N ILE A 72 -26.59 1.76 2.25
CA ILE A 72 -26.87 3.12 2.68
C ILE A 72 -27.32 3.90 1.44
N VAL A 73 -28.51 4.48 1.47
CA VAL A 73 -28.96 5.45 0.47
C VAL A 73 -28.62 6.84 1.01
N HIS A 74 -27.77 7.54 0.28
CA HIS A 74 -27.32 8.89 0.58
C HIS A 74 -28.05 9.87 -0.32
N ILE A 75 -28.83 10.76 0.28
CA ILE A 75 -29.61 11.77 -0.43
C ILE A 75 -29.10 13.15 -0.01
N GLU A 76 -28.50 13.85 -0.95
CA GLU A 76 -28.13 15.26 -0.81
C GLU A 76 -29.15 16.13 -1.55
N ASN A 77 -29.82 17.00 -0.81
CA ASN A 77 -30.67 18.01 -1.41
C ASN A 77 -29.80 19.21 -1.76
N GLN A 78 -29.21 19.21 -2.95
CA GLN A 78 -28.54 20.41 -3.39
C GLN A 78 -29.54 21.49 -3.60
N SER A 79 -29.21 22.65 -3.04
CA SER A 79 -30.06 23.78 -3.10
C SER A 79 -29.51 24.92 -3.99
N TYR A 80 -28.39 24.70 -4.64
CA TYR A 80 -27.76 25.73 -5.44
C TYR A 80 -26.71 25.04 -6.29
N VAL A 81 -26.37 25.65 -7.41
CA VAL A 81 -25.26 25.17 -8.22
C VAL A 81 -23.98 25.36 -7.42
N GLN A 82 -23.39 24.25 -6.99
CA GLN A 82 -22.04 24.23 -6.43
C GLN A 82 -21.13 23.46 -7.38
N PRO A 83 -20.17 24.14 -8.04
CA PRO A 83 -19.28 23.49 -9.01
C PRO A 83 -18.51 22.30 -8.45
N SER A 84 -18.23 22.27 -7.15
CA SER A 84 -17.50 21.19 -6.45
C SER A 84 -18.41 20.10 -5.86
N PHE A 85 -19.72 20.11 -6.16
CA PHE A 85 -20.65 19.16 -5.57
C PHE A 85 -20.37 17.70 -5.93
N PRO A 86 -20.06 17.33 -7.18
CA PRO A 86 -19.68 15.97 -7.52
C PRO A 86 -18.45 15.47 -6.72
N GLU A 87 -17.46 16.34 -6.49
CA GLU A 87 -16.27 16.03 -5.71
C GLU A 87 -16.58 15.87 -4.22
N ARG A 88 -17.58 16.59 -3.70
CA ARG A 88 -18.06 16.39 -2.32
C ARG A 88 -18.73 15.04 -2.16
N MET A 89 -19.52 14.59 -3.13
CA MET A 89 -20.12 13.24 -3.09
C MET A 89 -19.07 12.13 -3.03
N PHE A 90 -17.85 12.39 -3.51
CA PHE A 90 -16.71 11.47 -3.46
C PHE A 90 -15.90 11.54 -2.14
N GLY A 91 -15.89 12.71 -1.48
CA GLY A 91 -15.20 12.95 -0.20
C GLY A 91 -15.98 12.52 1.06
N CYS A 92 -17.20 12.02 0.90
CA CYS A 92 -18.08 11.51 1.97
C CYS A 92 -17.65 10.12 2.47
N VAL A 93 -16.38 9.91 2.79
CA VAL A 93 -15.94 8.70 3.50
C VAL A 93 -16.01 9.00 5.01
N PRO A 94 -16.78 8.23 5.81
CA PRO A 94 -16.99 8.58 7.20
C PRO A 94 -15.68 8.53 8.00
N VAL A 95 -15.29 9.68 8.56
CA VAL A 95 -14.51 9.73 9.79
C VAL A 95 -15.48 9.41 10.92
N THR A 96 -15.13 8.43 11.75
CA THR A 96 -15.92 7.80 12.82
C THR A 96 -16.94 8.70 13.57
N PRO A 97 -18.12 8.19 13.98
CA PRO A 97 -19.12 8.98 14.67
C PRO A 97 -18.69 9.30 16.10
N ARG A 98 -18.24 10.55 16.35
CA ARG A 98 -18.22 11.14 17.69
C ARG A 98 -19.53 11.90 17.92
N ARG A 99 -20.31 11.36 18.87
CA ARG A 99 -21.42 11.98 19.64
C ARG A 99 -21.97 13.31 19.08
N LEU A 100 -23.16 13.21 18.51
CA LEU A 100 -23.99 14.31 18.03
C LEU A 100 -24.48 15.21 19.17
N SER A 101 -24.15 16.51 19.10
CA SER A 101 -25.02 17.55 19.64
C SER A 101 -24.87 18.88 18.91
N LYS A 102 -26.02 19.35 18.40
CA LYS A 102 -26.53 20.74 18.31
C LYS A 102 -26.13 21.68 17.13
N PHE A 103 -27.21 22.10 16.45
CA PHE A 103 -27.53 23.39 15.80
C PHE A 103 -27.11 23.68 14.34
N ASP A 104 -28.12 23.83 13.46
CA ASP A 104 -28.55 25.01 12.63
C ASP A 104 -27.46 25.97 12.08
N ARG A 105 -27.56 26.64 10.91
CA ARG A 105 -28.58 26.95 9.87
C ARG A 105 -27.79 27.66 8.72
N ASP A 106 -28.04 27.62 7.40
CA ASP A 106 -29.16 28.20 6.62
C ASP A 106 -28.93 27.97 5.08
N ARG A 107 -30.04 27.80 4.31
CA ARG A 107 -30.34 28.19 2.89
C ARG A 107 -29.64 27.46 1.71
N GLU A 108 -30.18 27.31 0.47
CA GLU A 108 -31.51 27.46 -0.22
C GLU A 108 -31.40 27.06 -1.73
N SER A 109 -32.43 26.38 -2.35
CA SER A 109 -32.88 26.05 -3.79
C SER A 109 -32.43 24.90 -4.81
N LEU A 110 -32.87 23.64 -4.60
CA LEU A 110 -33.03 22.47 -5.53
C LEU A 110 -32.12 22.17 -6.77
N ASP A 111 -31.44 21.01 -6.75
CA ASP A 111 -31.45 19.92 -7.75
C ASP A 111 -30.80 18.64 -7.16
N GLY A 112 -31.61 17.63 -6.83
CA GLY A 112 -31.18 16.46 -6.04
C GLY A 112 -30.54 15.35 -6.86
N SER A 113 -29.33 14.94 -6.49
CA SER A 113 -28.68 13.72 -7.00
C SER A 113 -28.67 12.64 -5.91
N LEU A 114 -29.11 11.43 -6.26
CA LEU A 114 -29.15 10.26 -5.38
C LEU A 114 -27.86 9.45 -5.54
N PHE A 115 -27.20 9.07 -4.44
CA PHE A 115 -26.07 8.14 -4.47
C PHE A 115 -26.22 7.07 -3.38
N PHE A 116 -25.64 5.90 -3.61
CA PHE A 116 -25.70 4.75 -2.71
C PHE A 116 -24.31 4.53 -2.10
N HIS A 117 -24.21 4.54 -0.78
CA HIS A 117 -23.03 4.14 -0.01
C HIS A 117 -23.23 2.74 0.59
N PHE A 118 -22.17 2.05 0.97
CA PHE A 118 -22.27 0.69 1.50
C PHE A 118 -21.61 0.56 2.86
N ARG A 119 -22.25 -0.20 3.74
CA ARG A 119 -21.64 -0.71 4.97
C ARG A 119 -21.98 -2.20 5.07
N SER A 120 -21.19 -3.07 4.43
CA SER A 120 -21.27 -4.50 4.76
C SER A 120 -20.84 -4.67 6.21
N ARG A 121 -21.76 -5.09 7.07
CA ARG A 121 -21.42 -5.75 8.34
C ARG A 121 -21.29 -7.26 8.20
N ASN A 122 -21.40 -7.81 7.00
CA ASN A 122 -21.23 -9.23 6.71
C ASN A 122 -20.21 -9.43 5.59
N VAL A 123 -18.97 -9.08 5.89
CA VAL A 123 -17.89 -9.98 5.54
C VAL A 123 -17.25 -10.42 6.84
N VAL A 124 -17.96 -11.30 7.55
CA VAL A 124 -17.27 -12.24 8.43
C VAL A 124 -16.50 -13.15 7.49
N PHE A 125 -15.29 -12.74 7.11
CA PHE A 125 -14.29 -13.74 6.85
C PHE A 125 -14.05 -14.40 8.21
N THR A 126 -14.53 -15.64 8.35
CA THR A 126 -13.80 -16.60 9.16
C THR A 126 -12.41 -16.67 8.56
N VAL A 127 -11.53 -15.78 9.00
CA VAL A 127 -10.11 -16.10 9.07
C VAL A 127 -10.11 -17.23 10.07
N GLU A 128 -10.11 -18.48 9.58
CA GLU A 128 -9.56 -19.57 10.35
C GLU A 128 -8.18 -19.07 10.77
N ASN A 129 -8.12 -18.71 12.04
CA ASN A 129 -6.93 -18.27 12.72
C ASN A 129 -6.04 -19.52 12.76
N THR A 130 -5.38 -19.80 11.64
CA THR A 130 -4.23 -20.68 11.59
C THR A 130 -3.12 -19.91 12.30
N GLN A 131 -3.24 -19.86 13.63
CA GLN A 131 -2.10 -19.88 14.53
C GLN A 131 -1.37 -21.20 14.28
N GLN A 132 -0.78 -21.35 13.10
CA GLN A 132 0.27 -22.32 12.89
C GLN A 132 1.48 -21.79 13.64
N ASN A 133 1.65 -22.35 14.85
CA ASN A 133 2.92 -22.64 15.48
C ASN A 133 4.06 -21.67 15.12
N ARG A 134 4.13 -20.55 15.84
CA ARG A 134 5.40 -19.85 16.09
C ARG A 134 6.32 -20.74 16.93
N LYS A 135 6.88 -21.77 16.29
CA LYS A 135 8.09 -22.47 16.68
C LYS A 135 8.82 -22.85 15.41
N ARG A 136 9.71 -21.97 14.93
CA ARG A 136 11.01 -22.29 14.31
C ARG A 136 11.65 -21.03 13.70
N GLY A 137 12.92 -20.82 14.08
CA GLY A 137 13.94 -20.08 13.33
C GLY A 137 13.77 -18.57 13.24
N ALA A 138 14.65 -17.82 13.91
CA ALA A 138 14.89 -16.42 13.59
C ALA A 138 15.55 -16.31 12.20
N TYR A 139 14.77 -16.46 11.14
CA TYR A 139 15.12 -15.93 9.82
C TYR A 139 14.66 -14.48 9.82
N MET A 140 15.60 -13.53 9.72
CA MET A 140 15.27 -12.12 9.50
C MET A 140 14.40 -12.03 8.24
N ALA A 141 13.13 -11.65 8.40
CA ALA A 141 12.24 -11.39 7.28
C ALA A 141 12.86 -10.30 6.41
N VAL A 142 13.00 -10.58 5.11
CA VAL A 142 13.45 -9.59 4.14
C VAL A 142 12.38 -8.51 4.08
N ASP A 143 12.78 -7.26 4.32
CA ASP A 143 11.89 -6.10 4.21
C ASP A 143 11.72 -5.75 2.71
N HIS A 144 10.86 -6.53 2.04
CA HIS A 144 10.60 -6.45 0.61
C HIS A 144 10.12 -5.05 0.20
N ASP A 145 9.21 -4.48 0.98
CA ASP A 145 8.57 -3.20 0.67
C ASP A 145 9.59 -2.06 0.73
N ARG A 146 10.48 -2.07 1.73
CA ARG A 146 11.58 -1.09 1.82
C ARG A 146 12.53 -1.17 0.63
N LEU A 147 12.92 -2.37 0.19
CA LEU A 147 13.82 -2.54 -0.95
C LEU A 147 13.20 -2.04 -2.27
N PHE A 148 11.94 -2.38 -2.52
CA PHE A 148 11.21 -1.91 -3.69
C PHE A 148 11.04 -0.40 -3.67
N LYS A 149 10.69 0.16 -2.51
CA LYS A 149 10.59 1.61 -2.33
C LYS A 149 11.90 2.32 -2.63
N GLU A 150 13.02 1.86 -2.07
CA GLU A 150 14.34 2.46 -2.32
C GLU A 150 14.73 2.37 -3.81
N LEU A 151 14.46 1.24 -4.44
CA LEU A 151 14.72 1.03 -5.87
C LEU A 151 13.90 1.97 -6.75
N ILE A 152 12.56 2.00 -6.58
CA ILE A 152 11.68 2.84 -7.41
C ILE A 152 11.92 4.33 -7.14
N THR A 153 12.21 4.72 -5.90
CA THR A 153 12.56 6.12 -5.56
C THR A 153 13.82 6.55 -6.30
N THR A 154 14.84 5.69 -6.36
CA THR A 154 16.12 6.02 -7.00
C THR A 154 16.03 6.06 -8.53
N PHE A 155 15.17 5.22 -9.11
CA PHE A 155 15.04 5.03 -10.56
C PHE A 155 13.61 5.30 -11.06
N PHE A 156 12.96 6.35 -10.55
CA PHE A 156 11.55 6.63 -10.81
C PHE A 156 11.28 6.95 -12.29
N GLU A 157 12.14 7.74 -12.93
CA GLU A 157 12.04 8.05 -14.35
C GLU A 157 12.21 6.78 -15.21
N GLU A 158 13.24 5.99 -14.91
CA GLU A 158 13.53 4.75 -15.61
C GLU A 158 12.44 3.69 -15.39
N PHE A 159 11.78 3.68 -14.22
CA PHE A 159 10.61 2.85 -13.93
C PHE A 159 9.44 3.19 -14.87
N LEU A 160 9.08 4.47 -14.96
CA LEU A 160 8.00 4.90 -15.85
C LEU A 160 8.37 4.67 -17.31
N LEU A 161 9.61 4.94 -17.72
CA LEU A 161 10.08 4.67 -19.06
C LEU A 161 9.92 3.18 -19.44
N LEU A 162 10.26 2.29 -18.51
CA LEU A 162 10.25 0.85 -18.76
C LEU A 162 8.84 0.26 -18.88
N PHE A 163 7.95 0.58 -17.93
CA PHE A 163 6.65 -0.06 -17.83
C PHE A 163 5.50 0.77 -18.39
N PHE A 164 5.66 2.09 -18.45
CA PHE A 164 4.61 3.03 -18.83
C PHE A 164 5.17 4.14 -19.75
N PRO A 165 5.74 3.81 -20.92
CA PRO A 165 6.37 4.80 -21.80
C PRO A 165 5.42 5.94 -22.20
N HIS A 166 4.13 5.62 -22.40
CA HIS A 166 3.08 6.61 -22.66
C HIS A 166 2.86 7.59 -21.49
N VAL A 167 3.04 7.16 -20.24
CA VAL A 167 3.00 8.04 -19.05
C VAL A 167 4.27 8.87 -19.01
N HIS A 168 5.45 8.23 -19.16
CA HIS A 168 6.75 8.89 -19.16
C HIS A 168 6.84 10.05 -20.16
N GLU A 169 6.25 9.91 -21.35
CA GLU A 169 6.18 10.98 -22.35
C GLU A 169 5.54 12.27 -21.84
N HIS A 170 4.62 12.17 -20.87
CA HIS A 170 3.82 13.28 -20.36
C HIS A 170 4.26 13.78 -18.98
N ILE A 171 5.20 13.15 -18.29
CA ILE A 171 5.66 13.54 -16.94
C ILE A 171 6.87 14.47 -17.02
N ASP A 172 6.86 15.54 -16.23
CA ASP A 172 8.02 16.43 -16.07
C ASP A 172 8.94 15.97 -14.94
N PHE A 173 10.01 15.28 -15.31
CA PHE A 173 11.00 14.74 -14.37
C PHE A 173 11.92 15.80 -13.75
N GLN A 174 11.90 17.06 -14.21
CA GLN A 174 12.65 18.15 -13.57
C GLN A 174 11.99 18.61 -12.26
N HIS A 175 10.70 18.37 -12.11
CA HIS A 175 9.91 18.71 -10.93
C HIS A 175 9.40 17.43 -10.28
N VAL A 176 10.29 16.68 -9.62
CA VAL A 176 9.94 15.46 -8.89
C VAL A 176 10.24 15.67 -7.42
N SER A 177 9.23 15.48 -6.57
CA SER A 177 9.40 15.46 -5.12
C SER A 177 8.72 14.25 -4.51
N PHE A 178 9.47 13.48 -3.72
CA PHE A 178 8.94 12.34 -2.98
C PHE A 178 8.30 12.84 -1.67
N LEU A 179 7.00 12.56 -1.50
CA LEU A 179 6.27 12.97 -0.32
C LEU A 179 6.50 11.97 0.84
N SER A 180 6.38 12.46 2.07
CA SER A 180 6.49 11.61 3.27
C SER A 180 5.43 10.51 3.27
N GLU A 181 5.78 9.36 3.86
CA GLU A 181 4.82 8.25 4.05
C GLU A 181 3.58 8.73 4.79
N GLU A 182 2.42 8.50 4.18
CA GLU A 182 1.14 8.74 4.82
C GLU A 182 0.72 7.51 5.61
N LEU A 183 0.41 7.72 6.88
CA LEU A 183 -0.15 6.71 7.77
C LEU A 183 -1.64 6.99 7.96
N PHE A 184 -2.47 6.17 7.36
CA PHE A 184 -3.90 6.20 7.60
C PHE A 184 -4.26 5.13 8.61
N THR A 185 -4.87 5.52 9.73
CA THR A 185 -5.37 4.55 10.71
C THR A 185 -6.83 4.26 10.39
N ASP A 186 -7.13 3.01 10.05
CA ASP A 186 -8.51 2.57 10.02
C ASP A 186 -8.94 2.17 11.42
N VAL A 187 -9.68 3.07 12.08
CA VAL A 187 -10.15 2.86 13.45
C VAL A 187 -11.25 1.80 13.50
N THR A 188 -11.89 1.47 12.38
CA THR A 188 -12.99 0.48 12.33
C THR A 188 -12.49 -0.95 12.22
N VAL A 189 -11.35 -1.16 11.55
CA VAL A 189 -10.69 -2.48 11.41
C VAL A 189 -9.47 -2.61 12.34
N GLY A 190 -8.97 -1.50 12.89
CA GLY A 190 -7.76 -1.45 13.71
C GLY A 190 -6.46 -1.53 12.89
N GLU A 191 -6.56 -1.47 11.57
CA GLU A 191 -5.41 -1.58 10.66
C GLU A 191 -4.75 -0.22 10.43
N LYS A 192 -3.42 -0.20 10.45
CA LYS A 192 -2.63 0.96 10.03
C LYS A 192 -2.20 0.73 8.59
N TYR A 193 -2.70 1.57 7.71
CA TYR A 193 -2.32 1.59 6.31
C TYR A 193 -1.19 2.58 6.11
N ARG A 194 -0.13 2.11 5.48
CA ARG A 194 1.01 2.91 5.06
C ARG A 194 1.02 2.91 3.54
N VAL A 195 1.18 4.08 2.97
CA VAL A 195 1.41 4.22 1.53
C VAL A 195 2.90 4.02 1.25
N ASP A 196 3.21 3.16 0.28
CA ASP A 196 4.59 2.81 -0.03
C ASP A 196 5.34 3.99 -0.65
N LEU A 197 4.81 4.56 -1.74
CA LEU A 197 5.46 5.67 -2.43
C LEU A 197 4.44 6.68 -2.99
N LEU A 198 4.71 7.96 -2.70
CA LEU A 198 4.00 9.11 -3.25
C LEU A 198 5.00 10.03 -3.91
N VAL A 199 4.77 10.31 -5.19
CA VAL A 199 5.60 11.22 -5.98
C VAL A 199 4.74 12.37 -6.45
N GLU A 200 5.11 13.57 -6.07
CA GLU A 200 4.52 14.80 -6.61
C GLU A 200 5.34 15.30 -7.79
N THR A 201 4.66 15.55 -8.90
CA THR A 201 5.29 16.01 -10.15
C THR A 201 4.33 16.82 -11.01
N LYS A 202 4.74 17.25 -12.20
CA LYS A 202 3.91 17.97 -13.17
C LYS A 202 3.70 17.15 -14.45
N LEU A 203 2.66 17.51 -15.19
CA LEU A 203 2.53 17.11 -16.59
C LEU A 203 3.30 18.08 -17.48
N LYS A 204 3.97 17.58 -18.52
CA LYS A 204 4.65 18.42 -19.50
C LYS A 204 3.66 19.38 -20.15
N GLY A 205 4.06 20.64 -20.28
CA GLY A 205 3.23 21.69 -20.89
C GLY A 205 2.10 22.22 -19.99
N GLY A 206 2.01 21.78 -18.73
CA GLY A 206 1.08 22.32 -17.75
C GLY A 206 1.76 22.67 -16.44
N ASP A 207 1.17 23.60 -15.69
CA ASP A 207 1.67 24.01 -14.37
C ASP A 207 1.02 23.24 -13.20
N SER A 208 -0.03 22.46 -13.47
CA SER A 208 -0.76 21.71 -12.45
C SER A 208 0.04 20.51 -11.96
N LEU A 209 0.19 20.44 -10.64
CA LEU A 209 0.81 19.31 -9.95
C LEU A 209 -0.11 18.08 -9.95
N ILE A 210 0.49 16.91 -10.07
CA ILE A 210 -0.16 15.60 -9.95
C ILE A 210 0.55 14.78 -8.87
N ILE A 211 -0.14 13.76 -8.36
CA ILE A 211 0.45 12.76 -7.46
C ILE A 211 0.48 11.42 -8.19
N VAL A 212 1.65 10.80 -8.30
CA VAL A 212 1.80 9.39 -8.67
C VAL A 212 1.88 8.58 -7.38
N HIS A 213 0.92 7.69 -7.20
CA HIS A 213 0.83 6.81 -6.03
C HIS A 213 1.23 5.40 -6.47
N ILE A 214 2.24 4.82 -5.83
CA ILE A 214 2.75 3.49 -6.16
C ILE A 214 2.68 2.60 -4.92
N GLU A 215 2.04 1.44 -5.07
CA GLU A 215 2.02 0.37 -4.06
C GLU A 215 2.77 -0.86 -4.57
N ASN A 216 3.66 -1.41 -3.76
CA ASN A 216 4.28 -2.71 -3.99
C ASN A 216 3.49 -3.78 -3.25
N GLN A 217 3.21 -4.89 -3.93
CA GLN A 217 2.48 -6.00 -3.36
C GLN A 217 3.25 -7.30 -3.56
N SER A 218 3.86 -7.77 -2.47
CA SER A 218 4.71 -8.97 -2.45
C SER A 218 3.98 -10.28 -2.15
N TYR A 219 2.68 -10.22 -1.84
CA TYR A 219 1.82 -11.39 -1.55
C TYR A 219 0.42 -11.21 -2.13
N VAL A 220 -0.29 -12.33 -2.35
CA VAL A 220 -1.65 -12.29 -2.88
C VAL A 220 -2.64 -11.77 -1.84
N GLN A 221 -3.41 -10.74 -2.18
CA GLN A 221 -4.46 -10.16 -1.33
C GLN A 221 -5.73 -9.90 -2.15
N PRO A 222 -6.83 -10.65 -1.93
CA PRO A 222 -8.08 -10.46 -2.68
C PRO A 222 -8.68 -9.05 -2.58
N SER A 223 -8.56 -8.40 -1.43
CA SER A 223 -9.06 -7.03 -1.18
C SER A 223 -8.11 -5.92 -1.67
N PHE A 224 -7.06 -6.24 -2.43
CA PHE A 224 -6.08 -5.26 -2.90
C PHE A 224 -6.70 -4.10 -3.71
N PRO A 225 -7.60 -4.32 -4.69
CA PRO A 225 -8.21 -3.21 -5.44
C PRO A 225 -9.03 -2.27 -4.58
N GLU A 226 -9.76 -2.82 -3.60
CA GLU A 226 -10.53 -2.03 -2.64
C GLU A 226 -9.58 -1.19 -1.76
N ARG A 227 -8.48 -1.78 -1.29
CA ARG A 227 -7.43 -1.05 -0.55
C ARG A 227 -6.82 0.09 -1.39
N MET A 228 -6.51 -0.17 -2.66
CA MET A 228 -6.03 0.87 -3.59
C MET A 228 -7.04 2.02 -3.74
N PHE A 229 -8.33 1.70 -3.83
CA PHE A 229 -9.40 2.71 -3.90
C PHE A 229 -9.49 3.54 -2.60
N ILE A 230 -9.42 2.89 -1.44
CA ILE A 230 -9.41 3.59 -0.14
C ILE A 230 -8.21 4.54 -0.04
N TYR A 231 -7.03 4.10 -0.47
CA TYR A 231 -5.83 4.93 -0.47
C TYR A 231 -6.01 6.14 -1.39
N PHE A 232 -6.48 5.89 -2.61
CA PHE A 232 -6.78 6.94 -3.59
C PHE A 232 -7.71 8.00 -3.00
N ILE A 233 -8.83 7.64 -2.37
CA ILE A 233 -9.75 8.63 -1.80
C ILE A 233 -9.09 9.44 -0.69
N ARG A 234 -8.41 8.78 0.26
CA ARG A 234 -7.76 9.47 1.39
C ARG A 234 -6.68 10.43 0.92
N LEU A 235 -5.91 10.04 -0.08
CA LEU A 235 -4.89 10.88 -0.69
C LEU A 235 -5.50 12.01 -1.52
N PHE A 236 -6.56 11.73 -2.28
CA PHE A 236 -7.25 12.73 -3.07
C PHE A 236 -7.91 13.80 -2.19
N GLU A 237 -8.53 13.40 -1.07
CA GLU A 237 -9.07 14.30 -0.06
C GLU A 237 -7.98 15.23 0.47
N LYS A 238 -6.82 14.66 0.84
CA LYS A 238 -5.69 15.42 1.41
C LYS A 238 -5.05 16.38 0.41
N TYR A 239 -4.73 15.89 -0.79
CA TYR A 239 -3.90 16.64 -1.72
C TYR A 239 -4.71 17.48 -2.72
N ARG A 240 -5.96 17.11 -3.00
CA ARG A 240 -6.84 17.75 -4.01
C ARG A 240 -6.14 17.95 -5.36
N LYS A 241 -5.26 17.02 -5.73
CA LYS A 241 -4.50 16.99 -7.00
C LYS A 241 -4.96 15.81 -7.84
N ARG A 242 -4.75 15.89 -9.15
CA ARG A 242 -4.96 14.73 -10.04
C ARG A 242 -4.00 13.62 -9.62
N MET A 243 -4.49 12.39 -9.56
CA MET A 243 -3.71 11.25 -9.08
C MET A 243 -3.59 10.15 -10.14
N LEU A 244 -2.42 9.51 -10.19
CA LEU A 244 -2.14 8.33 -11.00
C LEU A 244 -1.75 7.16 -10.09
N PRO A 245 -2.67 6.24 -9.77
CA PRO A 245 -2.37 5.05 -8.99
C PRO A 245 -1.72 3.96 -9.84
N ILE A 246 -0.66 3.34 -9.31
CA ILE A 246 0.12 2.27 -9.92
C ILE A 246 0.32 1.17 -8.87
N ALA A 247 0.08 -0.09 -9.24
CA ALA A 247 0.37 -1.26 -8.42
C ALA A 247 1.50 -2.09 -9.05
N VAL A 248 2.47 -2.48 -8.24
CA VAL A 248 3.59 -3.36 -8.62
C VAL A 248 3.45 -4.69 -7.90
N PHE A 249 3.05 -5.73 -8.62
CA PHE A 249 2.91 -7.08 -8.08
C PHE A 249 4.23 -7.84 -8.24
N SER A 250 4.83 -8.16 -7.09
CA SER A 250 6.15 -8.79 -6.97
C SER A 250 6.12 -10.18 -6.34
N HIS A 251 4.93 -10.78 -6.15
CA HIS A 251 4.83 -12.16 -5.69
C HIS A 251 5.19 -13.18 -6.79
N ASP A 252 5.58 -14.39 -6.38
CA ASP A 252 6.11 -15.40 -7.31
C ASP A 252 5.01 -16.22 -8.03
N TYR A 253 3.73 -15.94 -7.74
CA TYR A 253 2.59 -16.61 -8.38
C TYR A 253 2.26 -16.02 -9.75
N LEU A 254 2.06 -16.89 -10.74
CA LEU A 254 1.47 -16.54 -12.04
C LEU A 254 -0.05 -16.44 -11.90
N ARG A 255 -0.54 -15.22 -11.69
CA ARG A 255 -1.96 -14.91 -11.55
C ARG A 255 -2.32 -13.69 -12.39
N ASN A 256 -3.58 -13.57 -12.80
CA ASN A 256 -4.13 -12.32 -13.31
C ASN A 256 -4.60 -11.47 -12.13
N GLU A 257 -3.83 -10.43 -11.82
CA GLU A 257 -4.22 -9.45 -10.82
C GLU A 257 -5.23 -8.44 -11.40
N PRO A 258 -6.29 -8.10 -10.65
CA PRO A 258 -7.23 -7.06 -11.05
C PRO A 258 -6.55 -5.70 -11.15
N SER A 259 -7.00 -4.87 -12.09
CA SER A 259 -6.55 -3.48 -12.30
C SER A 259 -7.65 -2.44 -12.04
N SER A 260 -8.76 -2.89 -11.43
CA SER A 260 -9.91 -2.06 -11.12
C SER A 260 -10.65 -2.54 -9.89
N PHE A 261 -11.37 -1.60 -9.28
CA PHE A 261 -12.38 -1.86 -8.26
C PHE A 261 -13.70 -1.28 -8.75
N THR A 262 -14.74 -2.12 -8.79
CA THR A 262 -16.07 -1.73 -9.25
C THR A 262 -17.05 -1.83 -8.09
N LEU A 263 -17.79 -0.75 -7.84
CA LEU A 263 -18.95 -0.74 -6.96
C LEU A 263 -20.19 -0.63 -7.84
N GLN A 264 -21.00 -1.69 -7.85
CA GLN A 264 -22.17 -1.80 -8.72
C GLN A 264 -23.34 -2.45 -7.99
N PHE A 265 -24.54 -2.04 -8.39
CA PHE A 265 -25.83 -2.62 -8.02
C PHE A 265 -26.47 -3.25 -9.26
N PRO A 266 -27.45 -4.17 -9.11
CA PRO A 266 -28.20 -4.72 -10.25
C PRO A 266 -28.83 -3.67 -11.17
N PHE A 267 -29.05 -2.45 -10.66
CA PHE A 267 -29.71 -1.34 -11.33
C PHE A 267 -28.80 -0.14 -11.62
N PHE A 268 -27.54 -0.14 -11.16
CA PHE A 268 -26.67 1.05 -11.29
C PHE A 268 -25.19 0.77 -11.02
N ASP A 269 -24.31 1.26 -11.90
CA ASP A 269 -22.86 1.26 -11.68
C ASP A 269 -22.46 2.55 -10.95
N VAL A 270 -22.10 2.44 -9.66
CA VAL A 270 -21.76 3.60 -8.81
C VAL A 270 -20.38 4.12 -9.13
N LEU A 271 -19.42 3.21 -9.25
CA LEU A 271 -18.01 3.57 -9.39
C LEU A 271 -17.26 2.48 -10.15
N HIS A 272 -16.41 2.93 -11.05
CA HIS A 272 -15.40 2.10 -11.68
C HIS A 272 -14.01 2.75 -11.52
N PHE A 273 -13.31 2.39 -10.46
CA PHE A 273 -11.95 2.86 -10.17
C PHE A 273 -10.92 2.01 -10.92
N ARG A 274 -9.91 2.64 -11.53
CA ARG A 274 -8.83 1.97 -12.27
C ARG A 274 -7.47 2.43 -11.81
N PHE A 275 -6.51 1.53 -11.88
CA PHE A 275 -5.10 1.79 -11.63
C PHE A 275 -4.23 1.04 -12.64
N LEU A 276 -2.99 1.52 -12.83
CA LEU A 276 -2.02 0.84 -13.68
C LEU A 276 -1.38 -0.32 -12.92
N THR A 277 -0.98 -1.37 -13.63
CA THR A 277 -0.39 -2.57 -13.00
C THR A 277 0.92 -2.97 -13.66
N VAL A 278 1.86 -3.44 -12.85
CA VAL A 278 3.06 -4.16 -13.28
C VAL A 278 3.06 -5.51 -12.61
N GLU A 279 2.86 -6.59 -13.37
CA GLU A 279 2.91 -7.96 -12.86
C GLU A 279 4.27 -8.58 -13.21
N LEU A 280 5.24 -8.45 -12.30
CA LEU A 280 6.65 -8.77 -12.60
C LEU A 280 6.83 -10.22 -13.02
N ARG A 281 6.20 -11.16 -12.32
CA ARG A 281 6.37 -12.60 -12.60
C ARG A 281 5.89 -13.00 -14.01
N LYS A 282 5.03 -12.20 -14.63
CA LYS A 282 4.58 -12.42 -16.03
C LYS A 282 5.56 -11.89 -17.07
N GLN A 283 6.46 -10.99 -16.69
CA GLN A 283 7.44 -10.43 -17.61
C GLN A 283 8.55 -11.46 -17.83
N ASN A 284 8.79 -11.87 -19.07
CA ASN A 284 9.91 -12.77 -19.34
C ASN A 284 11.22 -11.99 -19.23
N TRP A 285 12.09 -12.41 -18.32
CA TRP A 285 13.35 -11.71 -18.04
C TRP A 285 14.22 -11.47 -19.28
N ARG A 286 14.15 -12.37 -20.28
CA ARG A 286 14.93 -12.27 -21.53
C ARG A 286 14.56 -11.07 -22.40
N ASP A 287 13.34 -10.56 -22.26
CA ASP A 287 12.89 -9.39 -23.00
C ASP A 287 13.59 -8.12 -22.49
N TYR A 288 14.17 -8.17 -21.28
CA TYR A 288 14.72 -7.01 -20.57
C TYR A 288 16.25 -6.92 -20.59
N ILE A 289 16.98 -8.01 -20.85
CA ILE A 289 18.45 -8.05 -20.76
C ILE A 289 19.19 -7.10 -21.74
N ARG A 290 18.51 -6.71 -22.81
CA ARG A 290 19.05 -5.79 -23.83
C ARG A 290 18.72 -4.32 -23.55
N HIS A 291 17.87 -4.03 -22.57
CA HIS A 291 17.53 -2.67 -22.21
C HIS A 291 18.63 -2.08 -21.32
N ASP A 292 19.12 -0.90 -21.69
CA ASP A 292 20.03 -0.10 -20.83
C ASP A 292 19.22 0.68 -19.82
N ASN A 293 18.52 -0.07 -18.96
CA ASN A 293 17.66 0.47 -17.92
C ASN A 293 18.04 -0.16 -16.56
N PRO A 294 18.48 0.64 -15.57
CA PRO A 294 18.93 0.13 -14.28
C PRO A 294 17.84 -0.61 -13.51
N ILE A 295 16.60 -0.15 -13.58
CA ILE A 295 15.51 -0.82 -12.86
C ILE A 295 15.17 -2.17 -13.48
N ALA A 296 15.29 -2.30 -14.81
CA ALA A 296 15.13 -3.57 -15.50
C ALA A 296 16.12 -4.60 -14.96
N ALA A 297 17.39 -4.20 -14.81
CA ALA A 297 18.45 -5.07 -14.30
C ALA A 297 18.14 -5.60 -12.89
N ALA A 298 17.74 -4.73 -11.95
CA ALA A 298 17.35 -5.17 -10.61
C ALA A 298 16.10 -6.08 -10.61
N LEU A 299 15.07 -5.71 -11.38
CA LEU A 299 13.79 -6.41 -11.39
C LEU A 299 13.82 -7.75 -12.12
N LEU A 300 14.86 -8.06 -12.93
CA LEU A 300 15.10 -9.41 -13.48
C LEU A 300 14.94 -10.50 -12.40
N SER A 301 15.38 -10.20 -11.17
CA SER A 301 15.29 -11.09 -10.01
C SER A 301 13.86 -11.47 -9.58
N LYS A 302 12.84 -10.72 -10.03
CA LYS A 302 11.41 -10.97 -9.74
C LYS A 302 10.57 -11.19 -11.00
N MET A 303 11.23 -11.22 -12.16
CA MET A 303 10.60 -11.55 -13.43
C MET A 303 10.42 -13.06 -13.61
N GLY A 304 9.73 -13.47 -14.67
CA GLY A 304 9.48 -14.87 -15.00
C GLY A 304 10.71 -15.56 -15.59
N TYR A 305 11.45 -16.31 -14.77
CA TYR A 305 12.56 -17.21 -15.14
C TYR A 305 12.41 -18.59 -14.48
N THR A 306 13.12 -19.61 -14.98
CA THR A 306 13.16 -20.96 -14.36
C THR A 306 14.40 -21.16 -13.49
N GLU A 307 14.35 -22.12 -12.55
CA GLU A 307 15.50 -22.42 -11.67
C GLU A 307 16.79 -22.75 -12.45
N SER A 308 16.66 -23.44 -13.59
CA SER A 308 17.79 -23.77 -14.48
C SER A 308 18.41 -22.54 -15.17
N GLU A 309 17.70 -21.41 -15.20
CA GLU A 309 18.13 -20.18 -15.84
C GLU A 309 18.84 -19.23 -14.86
N ARG A 310 18.88 -19.53 -13.56
CA ARG A 310 19.41 -18.61 -12.53
C ARG A 310 20.86 -18.17 -12.79
N VAL A 311 21.71 -19.10 -13.22
CA VAL A 311 23.11 -18.81 -13.56
C VAL A 311 23.19 -17.82 -14.72
N GLU A 312 22.44 -18.09 -15.80
CA GLU A 312 22.37 -17.20 -16.96
C GLU A 312 21.75 -15.83 -16.58
N LEU A 313 20.70 -15.82 -15.75
CA LEU A 313 20.06 -14.61 -15.25
C LEU A 313 21.07 -13.71 -14.51
N LYS A 314 21.83 -14.27 -13.58
CA LYS A 314 22.87 -13.52 -12.83
C LYS A 314 23.99 -13.06 -13.77
N LYS A 315 24.39 -13.88 -14.73
CA LYS A 315 25.38 -13.51 -15.76
C LYS A 315 24.91 -12.30 -16.57
N GLN A 316 23.68 -12.31 -17.08
CA GLN A 316 23.12 -11.20 -17.87
C GLN A 316 22.92 -9.95 -17.02
N PHE A 317 22.50 -10.10 -15.76
CA PHE A 317 22.46 -9.00 -14.81
C PHE A 317 23.83 -8.30 -14.67
N LEU A 318 24.91 -9.06 -14.45
CA LEU A 318 26.26 -8.50 -14.35
C LEU A 318 26.69 -7.79 -15.64
N ARG A 319 26.38 -8.35 -16.81
CA ARG A 319 26.63 -7.73 -18.11
C ARG A 319 25.89 -6.39 -18.25
N MET A 320 24.63 -6.32 -17.81
CA MET A 320 23.87 -5.06 -17.83
C MET A 320 24.53 -4.00 -16.96
N ILE A 321 24.97 -4.35 -15.74
CA ILE A 321 25.67 -3.41 -14.84
C ILE A 321 26.95 -2.87 -15.47
N VAL A 322 27.75 -3.75 -16.08
CA VAL A 322 28.99 -3.37 -16.78
C VAL A 322 28.70 -2.47 -17.98
N ARG A 323 27.65 -2.76 -18.75
CA ARG A 323 27.28 -2.01 -19.97
C ARG A 323 26.77 -0.60 -19.67
N MET A 324 26.02 -0.42 -18.59
CA MET A 324 25.41 0.88 -18.23
C MET A 324 26.38 1.87 -17.56
N GLU A 325 27.56 1.42 -17.11
CA GLU A 325 28.60 2.27 -16.48
C GLU A 325 28.06 3.21 -15.39
N LEU A 326 27.16 2.70 -14.54
CA LEU A 326 26.53 3.43 -13.45
C LEU A 326 27.52 3.83 -12.35
N ASP A 327 27.20 4.87 -11.57
CA ASP A 327 27.98 5.22 -10.39
C ASP A 327 27.95 4.14 -9.30
N GLU A 328 28.97 4.14 -8.43
CA GLU A 328 29.12 3.10 -7.41
C GLU A 328 27.94 2.98 -6.43
N ALA A 329 27.21 4.06 -6.15
CA ALA A 329 26.07 4.00 -5.24
C ALA A 329 24.89 3.30 -5.92
N LYS A 330 24.56 3.68 -7.16
CA LYS A 330 23.53 3.03 -7.97
C LYS A 330 23.86 1.56 -8.23
N GLN A 331 25.10 1.23 -8.61
CA GLN A 331 25.53 -0.16 -8.79
C GLN A 331 25.32 -0.99 -7.52
N ARG A 332 25.76 -0.47 -6.37
CA ARG A 332 25.59 -1.15 -5.07
C ARG A 332 24.12 -1.40 -4.73
N LEU A 333 23.24 -0.45 -5.03
CA LEU A 333 21.80 -0.60 -4.81
C LEU A 333 21.24 -1.74 -5.68
N LEU A 334 21.53 -1.73 -6.99
CA LEU A 334 21.02 -2.74 -7.92
C LEU A 334 21.50 -4.16 -7.56
N ILE A 335 22.78 -4.30 -7.20
CA ILE A 335 23.37 -5.59 -6.83
C ILE A 335 22.80 -6.07 -5.49
N GLY A 336 22.74 -5.18 -4.49
CA GLY A 336 22.13 -5.51 -3.20
C GLY A 336 20.67 -5.94 -3.34
N PHE A 337 19.91 -5.28 -4.21
CA PHE A 337 18.54 -5.68 -4.53
C PHE A 337 18.51 -7.07 -5.19
N PHE A 338 19.26 -7.28 -6.28
CA PHE A 338 19.26 -8.52 -7.04
C PHE A 338 19.68 -9.74 -6.19
N GLU A 339 20.77 -9.62 -5.42
CA GLU A 339 21.29 -10.70 -4.57
C GLU A 339 20.38 -11.04 -3.38
N THR A 340 19.47 -10.13 -3.01
CA THR A 340 18.48 -10.42 -1.97
C THR A 340 17.51 -11.53 -2.42
N TYR A 341 17.19 -11.56 -3.71
CA TYR A 341 16.18 -12.45 -4.30
C TYR A 341 16.77 -13.63 -5.06
N VAL A 342 17.93 -13.44 -5.71
CA VAL A 342 18.61 -14.50 -6.47
C VAL A 342 19.87 -14.92 -5.73
N LYS A 343 19.79 -16.08 -5.07
CA LYS A 343 20.93 -16.74 -4.41
C LYS A 343 21.31 -17.97 -5.21
N LEU A 344 22.56 -18.03 -5.65
CA LEU A 344 23.13 -19.20 -6.29
C LEU A 344 23.73 -20.13 -5.23
N SER A 345 23.71 -21.44 -5.49
CA SER A 345 24.51 -22.40 -4.73
C SER A 345 26.01 -22.28 -5.04
N ASP A 346 26.87 -22.89 -4.25
CA ASP A 346 28.32 -22.89 -4.51
C ASP A 346 28.65 -23.50 -5.88
N GLU A 347 27.92 -24.53 -6.30
CA GLU A 347 28.04 -25.13 -7.64
C GLU A 347 27.60 -24.16 -8.75
N GLU A 348 26.49 -23.45 -8.55
CA GLU A 348 25.99 -22.45 -9.50
C GLU A 348 26.91 -21.23 -9.59
N GLU A 349 27.51 -20.77 -8.48
CA GLU A 349 28.53 -19.72 -8.49
C GLU A 349 29.80 -20.18 -9.24
N GLN A 350 30.22 -21.44 -9.05
CA GLN A 350 31.36 -22.00 -9.79
C GLN A 350 31.04 -22.10 -11.29
N GLN A 351 29.82 -22.51 -11.64
CA GLN A 351 29.36 -22.52 -13.03
C GLN A 351 29.39 -21.11 -13.62
N LEU A 352 28.86 -20.11 -12.91
CA LEU A 352 28.88 -18.71 -13.34
C LEU A 352 30.31 -18.23 -13.62
N ARG A 353 31.26 -18.54 -12.73
CA ARG A 353 32.68 -18.18 -12.93
C ARG A 353 33.28 -18.84 -14.16
N ASN A 354 32.94 -20.11 -14.42
CA ASN A 354 33.41 -20.81 -15.61
C ASN A 354 32.85 -20.16 -16.89
N GLU A 355 31.56 -19.86 -16.92
CA GLU A 355 30.91 -19.20 -18.06
C GLU A 355 31.45 -17.77 -18.30
N VAL A 356 31.73 -17.00 -17.24
CA VAL A 356 32.37 -15.68 -17.35
C VAL A 356 33.80 -15.81 -17.89
N ASN A 357 34.52 -16.86 -17.53
CA ASN A 357 35.87 -17.10 -18.02
C ASN A 357 35.95 -17.40 -19.52
N GLU A 358 34.85 -17.85 -20.12
CA GLU A 358 34.71 -18.14 -21.55
C GLU A 358 34.29 -16.91 -22.38
N MET A 359 33.98 -15.78 -21.74
CA MET A 359 33.62 -14.53 -22.42
C MET A 359 34.80 -13.87 -23.16
N GLU A 360 34.48 -12.95 -24.08
CA GLU A 360 35.48 -12.10 -24.74
C GLU A 360 36.32 -11.30 -23.73
N THR A 361 37.61 -11.14 -24.01
CA THR A 361 38.62 -10.69 -23.02
C THR A 361 38.26 -9.37 -22.33
N LYS A 362 37.77 -8.37 -23.08
CA LYS A 362 37.43 -7.05 -22.53
C LYS A 362 36.17 -7.06 -21.66
N GLU A 363 35.17 -7.85 -22.03
CA GLU A 363 33.93 -7.98 -21.26
C GLU A 363 34.16 -8.83 -20.01
N LYS A 364 34.92 -9.93 -20.17
CA LYS A 364 35.35 -10.82 -19.10
C LYS A 364 36.02 -10.07 -17.95
N GLU A 365 37.01 -9.22 -18.23
CA GLU A 365 37.77 -8.51 -17.19
C GLU A 365 36.85 -7.65 -16.30
N LYS A 366 35.97 -6.85 -16.92
CA LYS A 366 35.03 -5.99 -16.18
C LYS A 366 34.02 -6.80 -15.36
N VAL A 367 33.45 -7.87 -15.92
CA VAL A 367 32.47 -8.72 -15.23
C VAL A 367 33.12 -9.48 -14.07
N LEU A 368 34.34 -9.99 -14.26
CA LEU A 368 35.08 -10.71 -13.24
C LEU A 368 35.52 -9.79 -12.09
N GLU A 369 35.99 -8.58 -12.39
CA GLU A 369 36.30 -7.56 -11.39
C GLU A 369 35.08 -7.26 -10.51
N LEU A 370 33.91 -7.10 -11.15
CA LEU A 370 32.66 -6.84 -10.46
C LEU A 370 32.28 -8.01 -9.54
N LEU A 371 32.30 -9.25 -10.03
CA LEU A 371 32.09 -10.45 -9.21
C LEU A 371 32.99 -10.48 -7.97
N ILE A 372 34.30 -10.32 -8.15
CA ILE A 372 35.27 -10.38 -7.05
C ILE A 372 35.04 -9.26 -6.03
N SER A 373 34.81 -8.03 -6.51
CA SER A 373 34.59 -6.86 -5.65
C SER A 373 33.38 -7.05 -4.72
N TYR A 374 32.28 -7.56 -5.27
CA TYR A 374 31.04 -7.75 -4.52
C TYR A 374 31.08 -8.98 -3.61
N GLU A 375 31.72 -10.07 -4.02
CA GLU A 375 31.96 -11.22 -3.15
C GLU A 375 32.78 -10.85 -1.91
N GLN A 376 33.87 -10.10 -2.09
CA GLN A 376 34.70 -9.63 -0.97
C GLN A 376 33.90 -8.73 -0.02
N LYS A 377 33.11 -7.79 -0.58
CA LYS A 377 32.23 -6.92 0.22
C LYS A 377 31.14 -7.72 0.94
N GLY A 378 30.58 -8.74 0.31
CA GLY A 378 29.59 -9.66 0.89
C GLY A 378 30.16 -10.41 2.09
N ILE A 379 31.36 -10.98 1.95
CA ILE A 379 32.09 -11.65 3.04
C ILE A 379 32.36 -10.67 4.19
N GLN A 380 32.86 -9.46 3.89
CA GLN A 380 33.14 -8.45 4.92
C GLN A 380 31.87 -8.03 5.68
N LYS A 381 30.76 -7.79 4.97
CA LYS A 381 29.45 -7.50 5.60
C LYS A 381 28.98 -8.67 6.46
N GLY A 382 29.12 -9.91 5.98
CA GLY A 382 28.80 -11.12 6.73
C GLY A 382 29.59 -11.21 8.04
N ILE A 383 30.90 -10.95 8.00
CA ILE A 383 31.76 -10.92 9.18
C ILE A 383 31.34 -9.80 10.15
N GLN A 384 31.07 -8.59 9.65
CA GLN A 384 30.63 -7.48 10.49
C GLN A 384 29.29 -7.76 11.17
N LYS A 385 28.32 -8.30 10.42
CA LYS A 385 27.01 -8.69 10.93
C LYS A 385 27.16 -9.80 11.99
N GLY A 386 27.93 -10.84 11.70
CA GLY A 386 28.19 -11.93 12.65
C GLY A 386 28.90 -11.46 13.92
N LYS A 387 29.82 -10.48 13.82
CA LYS A 387 30.44 -9.84 14.99
C LYS A 387 29.42 -9.06 15.82
N LYS A 388 28.54 -8.29 15.18
CA LYS A 388 27.50 -7.50 15.87
C LYS A 388 26.50 -8.42 16.58
N GLU A 389 25.98 -9.42 15.88
CA GLU A 389 25.04 -10.41 16.43
C GLU A 389 25.70 -11.22 17.57
N GLY A 390 26.95 -11.66 17.40
CA GLY A 390 27.70 -12.36 18.45
C GLY A 390 27.97 -11.49 19.68
N LEU A 391 28.16 -10.18 19.50
CA LEU A 391 28.33 -9.24 20.61
C LEU A 391 27.02 -8.97 21.34
N GLU A 392 25.91 -8.79 20.61
CA GLU A 392 24.57 -8.64 21.19
C GLU A 392 24.14 -9.90 21.96
N GLU A 393 24.36 -11.08 21.37
CA GLU A 393 24.07 -12.35 22.03
C GLU A 393 24.97 -12.59 23.24
N GLY A 394 26.28 -12.35 23.12
CA GLY A 394 27.23 -12.42 24.22
C GLY A 394 26.90 -11.47 25.36
N PHE A 395 26.47 -10.24 25.05
CA PHE A 395 26.01 -9.27 26.04
C PHE A 395 24.74 -9.77 26.75
N LYS A 396 23.76 -10.28 26.00
CA LYS A 396 22.51 -10.82 26.56
C LYS A 396 22.77 -12.02 27.48
N GLN A 397 23.65 -12.94 27.07
CA GLN A 397 24.04 -14.09 27.88
C GLN A 397 24.84 -13.67 29.13
N GLY A 398 25.78 -12.73 28.99
CA GLY A 398 26.56 -12.18 30.09
C GLY A 398 25.67 -11.46 31.12
N MET A 399 24.73 -10.64 30.65
CA MET A 399 23.78 -9.93 31.50
C MET A 399 22.88 -10.91 32.27
N LYS A 400 22.38 -11.94 31.60
CA LYS A 400 21.61 -13.02 32.24
C LYS A 400 22.42 -13.75 33.32
N HIS A 401 23.69 -14.04 33.07
CA HIS A 401 24.56 -14.69 34.06
C HIS A 401 24.82 -13.78 35.26
N LEU A 402 25.04 -12.48 35.05
CA LEU A 402 25.24 -11.48 36.09
C LEU A 402 24.01 -11.38 37.01
N VAL A 403 22.82 -11.21 36.43
CA VAL A 403 21.54 -11.14 37.13
C VAL A 403 21.30 -12.39 37.98
N ARG A 404 21.54 -13.59 37.43
CA ARG A 404 21.42 -14.86 38.17
C ARG A 404 22.41 -14.97 39.33
N ASN A 405 23.64 -14.49 39.17
CA ASN A 405 24.64 -14.52 40.23
C ASN A 405 24.34 -13.54 41.36
N MET A 406 23.82 -12.35 41.04
CA MET A 406 23.36 -11.37 42.03
C MET A 406 22.18 -11.92 42.83
N SER A 407 21.21 -12.55 42.16
CA SER A 407 20.08 -13.22 42.81
C SER A 407 20.53 -14.35 43.74
N LYS A 408 21.47 -15.21 43.29
CA LYS A 408 22.06 -16.27 44.14
C LYS A 408 22.79 -15.74 45.39
N LYS A 409 23.28 -14.50 45.35
CA LYS A 409 23.91 -13.82 46.50
C LYS A 409 22.90 -13.17 47.44
N GLY A 410 21.60 -13.32 47.19
CA GLY A 410 20.53 -12.85 48.06
C GLY A 410 20.00 -11.45 47.74
N MET A 411 20.39 -10.86 46.60
CA MET A 411 19.83 -9.57 46.16
C MET A 411 18.41 -9.75 45.62
N THR A 412 17.53 -8.82 45.97
CA THR A 412 16.15 -8.78 45.46
C THR A 412 16.10 -8.28 44.01
N PRO A 413 15.08 -8.64 43.20
CA PRO A 413 14.94 -8.17 41.82
C PRO A 413 15.01 -6.65 41.68
N LYS A 414 14.45 -5.91 42.64
CA LYS A 414 14.49 -4.44 42.70
C LYS A 414 15.90 -3.88 42.93
N GLU A 415 16.71 -4.53 43.77
CA GLU A 415 18.11 -4.14 43.99
C GLU A 415 18.96 -4.43 42.74
N ILE A 416 18.72 -5.57 42.09
CA ILE A 416 19.40 -5.94 40.84
C ILE A 416 19.06 -4.96 39.73
N ALA A 417 17.78 -4.66 39.53
CA ALA A 417 17.28 -3.68 38.57
C ALA A 417 17.99 -2.33 38.69
N THR A 418 18.18 -1.86 39.94
CA THR A 418 18.88 -0.61 40.24
C THR A 418 20.40 -0.69 39.92
N LEU A 419 21.03 -1.85 40.09
CA LEU A 419 22.47 -2.04 39.88
C LEU A 419 22.86 -2.24 38.40
N VAL A 420 21.98 -2.83 37.60
CA VAL A 420 22.26 -3.13 36.18
C VAL A 420 21.47 -2.25 35.21
N ASP A 421 20.79 -1.22 35.71
CA ASP A 421 19.99 -0.26 34.95
C ASP A 421 18.93 -0.93 34.06
N LEU A 422 18.18 -1.85 34.65
CA LEU A 422 17.06 -2.57 34.03
C LEU A 422 15.79 -2.33 34.83
N THR A 423 14.63 -2.55 34.21
CA THR A 423 13.36 -2.59 34.94
C THR A 423 13.23 -3.89 35.74
N GLU A 424 12.43 -3.86 36.81
CA GLU A 424 12.17 -5.06 37.63
C GLU A 424 11.51 -6.19 36.79
N GLU A 425 10.69 -5.83 35.81
CA GLU A 425 10.09 -6.75 34.84
C GLU A 425 11.14 -7.44 33.94
N GLU A 426 12.11 -6.69 33.42
CA GLU A 426 13.21 -7.23 32.63
C GLU A 426 14.12 -8.16 33.43
N VAL A 427 14.39 -7.81 34.70
CA VAL A 427 15.16 -8.66 35.62
C VAL A 427 14.43 -9.97 35.90
N ASN A 428 13.12 -9.92 36.18
CA ASN A 428 12.32 -11.12 36.39
C ASN A 428 12.28 -12.01 35.13
N HIS A 429 12.09 -11.42 33.95
CA HIS A 429 12.14 -12.17 32.69
C HIS A 429 13.51 -12.84 32.45
N LEU A 430 14.62 -12.18 32.82
CA LEU A 430 15.97 -12.76 32.73
C LEU A 430 16.23 -13.89 33.76
N LEU A 431 15.54 -13.87 34.90
CA LEU A 431 15.61 -14.93 35.92
C LEU A 431 14.72 -16.14 35.59
N GLU A 432 13.57 -15.92 34.96
CA GLU A 432 12.62 -16.97 34.55
C GLU A 432 13.02 -17.70 33.26
N SER A 433 13.64 -16.99 32.31
CA SER A 433 14.28 -17.59 31.13
C SER A 433 15.53 -18.35 31.52
#